data_AF-A0A016SKZ7-F1
#
_entry.id   AF-A0A016SKZ7-F1
#
_cell.length_a   1.000
_cell.length_b   1.000
_cell.length_c   1.000
_cell.angle_alpha   90.00
_cell.angle_beta   90.00
_cell.angle_gamma   90.00
#
_symmetry.space_group_name_H-M   'P 1'
#
loop_
_entity.id
_entity.type
_entity.pdbx_description
1 polymer ?
#
loop_
_entity_poly.entity_id
_entity_poly.type
_entity_poly.pdbx_seq_one_letter_code
_entity_poly.pdbx_strand_id
1 'polypeptide(L)'
;MANAELMKFGCTILPLPPYSSYLDYSDYHLFPHLQRHLFGLKFQIRDDIEKALEQFFKKQSTAFWSWGTYDLAKRWQKTSDAFGACLK
;
A
#
# COMPACT_ATOMS: atom_id res chain seq x y z
N MET A 1 3.29 20.34 9.45
CA MET A 1 3.28 21.28 8.30
C MET A 1 2.81 20.65 7.00
N ALA A 2 3.11 19.37 6.71
CA ALA A 2 2.68 18.69 5.47
C ALA A 2 1.15 18.74 5.19
N ASN A 3 0.31 18.59 6.22
CA ASN A 3 -1.15 18.58 6.03
C ASN A 3 -1.69 19.92 5.50
N ALA A 4 -1.04 21.04 5.81
CA ALA A 4 -1.48 22.37 5.38
C ALA A 4 -1.22 22.63 3.89
N GLU A 5 -0.23 21.98 3.28
CA GLU A 5 0.01 22.07 1.84
C GLU A 5 -0.96 21.21 1.05
N LEU A 6 -1.24 20.00 1.53
CA LEU A 6 -2.19 19.08 0.89
C LEU A 6 -3.63 19.62 0.88
N MET A 7 -4.04 20.32 1.95
CA MET A 7 -5.34 20.98 2.01
C MET A 7 -5.50 22.08 0.96
N LYS A 8 -4.42 22.76 0.55
CA LYS A 8 -4.47 23.78 -0.52
C LYS A 8 -4.84 23.17 -1.88
N PHE A 9 -4.52 21.89 -2.09
CA PHE A 9 -4.88 21.14 -3.30
C PHE A 9 -6.24 20.43 -3.20
N GLY A 10 -7.01 20.68 -2.12
CA GLY A 10 -8.31 20.04 -1.91
C GLY A 10 -8.24 18.58 -1.43
N CYS A 11 -7.06 18.09 -1.04
CA CYS A 11 -6.91 16.74 -0.52
C CYS A 11 -7.49 16.65 0.91
N THR A 12 -8.36 15.68 1.12
CA THR A 12 -8.84 15.32 2.46
C THR A 12 -7.84 14.38 3.12
N ILE A 13 -7.36 14.74 4.31
CA ILE A 13 -6.45 13.88 5.09
C ILE A 13 -7.29 12.95 5.95
N LEU A 14 -7.14 11.63 5.73
CA LEU A 14 -7.77 10.63 6.57
C LEU A 14 -6.98 10.49 7.90
N PRO A 15 -7.66 10.52 9.06
CA PRO A 15 -7.00 10.30 10.34
C PRO A 15 -6.57 8.83 10.44
N LEU A 16 -5.25 8.60 10.48
CA LEU A 16 -4.67 7.27 10.70
C LEU A 16 -4.31 7.11 12.18
N PRO A 17 -4.74 6.03 12.86
CA PRO A 17 -4.29 5.75 14.21
C PRO A 17 -2.78 5.44 14.23
N PRO A 18 -2.07 5.73 15.32
CA PRO A 18 -0.66 5.35 15.45
C PRO A 18 -0.52 3.81 15.34
N TYR A 19 0.48 3.36 14.57
CA TYR A 19 0.75 1.95 14.23
C TYR A 19 -0.25 1.27 13.27
N SER A 20 -0.79 2.02 12.30
CA SER A 20 -1.71 1.52 11.28
C SER A 20 -1.04 0.85 10.06
N SER A 21 0.16 0.25 10.19
CA SER A 21 0.84 -0.38 9.03
C SER A 21 -0.03 -1.45 8.35
N TYR A 22 -0.89 -2.14 9.11
CA TYR A 22 -1.86 -3.10 8.55
C TYR A 22 -3.01 -2.48 7.74
N LEU A 23 -3.17 -1.15 7.83
CA LEU A 23 -4.22 -0.38 7.17
C LEU A 23 -3.70 0.39 5.96
N ASP A 24 -2.38 0.54 5.80
CA ASP A 24 -1.85 1.19 4.61
C ASP A 24 -1.91 0.21 3.43
N TYR A 25 -2.58 0.64 2.35
CA TYR A 25 -2.67 -0.06 1.08
C TYR A 25 -1.30 -0.50 0.57
N SER A 26 -0.28 0.34 0.78
CA SER A 26 1.09 0.03 0.36
C SER A 26 1.63 -1.21 1.08
N ASP A 27 1.48 -1.26 2.40
CA ASP A 27 2.03 -2.28 3.29
C ASP A 27 1.32 -3.63 3.15
N TYR A 28 -0.02 -3.68 3.08
CA TYR A 28 -0.72 -4.96 3.06
C TYR A 28 -0.96 -5.55 1.65
N HIS A 29 -0.92 -4.72 0.60
CA HIS A 29 -1.28 -5.16 -0.75
C HIS A 29 -0.15 -4.93 -1.75
N LEU A 30 0.40 -3.73 -1.85
CA LEU A 30 1.38 -3.43 -2.88
C LEU A 30 2.74 -4.11 -2.63
N PHE A 31 3.32 -3.90 -1.44
CA PHE A 31 4.67 -4.36 -1.13
C PHE A 31 4.82 -5.88 -1.06
N PRO A 32 3.86 -6.67 -0.53
CA PRO A 32 3.98 -8.13 -0.55
C PRO A 32 4.04 -8.69 -1.98
N HIS A 33 3.22 -8.14 -2.89
CA HIS A 33 3.22 -8.54 -4.29
C HIS A 33 4.48 -8.07 -5.02
N LEU A 34 4.93 -6.85 -4.74
CA LEU A 34 6.16 -6.32 -5.31
C LEU A 34 7.38 -7.11 -4.83
N GLN A 35 7.50 -7.37 -3.53
CA GLN A 35 8.59 -8.16 -2.96
C GLN A 35 8.63 -9.55 -3.57
N ARG A 36 7.47 -10.19 -3.77
CA ARG A 36 7.40 -11.49 -4.47
C ARG A 36 7.86 -11.40 -5.92
N HIS A 37 7.57 -10.31 -6.62
CA HIS A 37 8.04 -10.09 -7.99
C HIS A 37 9.55 -9.88 -8.07
N LEU A 38 10.12 -9.18 -7.09
CA LEU A 38 11.55 -8.90 -7.00
C LEU A 38 12.36 -10.05 -6.39
N PHE A 39 11.68 -11.02 -5.76
CA PHE A 39 12.34 -12.10 -5.05
C PHE A 39 13.22 -12.94 -5.98
N GLY A 40 14.49 -13.08 -5.61
CA GLY A 40 15.49 -13.84 -6.38
C GLY A 40 16.11 -13.07 -7.56
N LEU A 41 15.68 -11.85 -7.85
CA LEU A 41 16.33 -11.00 -8.85
C LEU A 41 17.59 -10.35 -8.27
N LYS A 42 18.67 -10.34 -9.06
CA LYS A 42 19.90 -9.61 -8.75
C LYS A 42 20.00 -8.42 -9.69
N PHE A 43 20.00 -7.22 -9.13
CA PHE A 43 20.15 -5.98 -9.88
C PHE A 43 21.61 -5.51 -9.82
N GLN A 44 22.18 -5.12 -10.95
CA GLN A 44 23.57 -4.64 -11.00
C GLN A 44 23.62 -3.11 -11.01
N ILE A 45 22.61 -2.48 -11.63
CA ILE A 45 22.50 -1.03 -11.75
C ILE A 45 21.08 -0.56 -11.41
N ARG A 46 20.95 0.74 -11.12
CA ARG A 46 19.66 1.37 -10.78
C ARG A 46 18.62 1.17 -11.88
N ASP A 47 19.02 1.27 -13.13
CA ASP A 47 18.13 1.11 -14.29
C ASP A 47 17.46 -0.27 -14.34
N ASP A 48 18.11 -1.32 -13.83
CA ASP A 48 17.50 -2.65 -13.78
C ASP A 48 16.34 -2.69 -12.78
N ILE A 49 16.49 -1.96 -11.67
CA ILE A 49 15.45 -1.80 -10.64
C ILE A 49 14.28 -1.00 -11.21
N GLU A 50 14.57 0.14 -11.86
CA GLU A 50 13.54 0.98 -12.48
C GLU A 50 12.73 0.19 -13.52
N LYS A 51 13.39 -0.60 -14.38
CA LYS A 51 12.72 -1.47 -15.36
C LYS A 51 11.87 -2.55 -14.70
N ALA A 52 12.37 -3.21 -13.65
CA ALA A 52 11.60 -4.23 -12.94
C ALA A 52 10.35 -3.63 -12.26
N LEU A 53 10.47 -2.44 -11.67
CA LEU A 53 9.33 -1.70 -11.13
C LEU A 53 8.32 -1.37 -12.23
N GLU A 54 8.76 -0.78 -13.34
CA GLU A 54 7.87 -0.46 -14.45
C GLU A 54 7.13 -1.69 -14.98
N GLN A 55 7.84 -2.81 -15.17
CA GLN A 55 7.23 -4.06 -15.62
C GLN A 55 6.19 -4.58 -14.63
N PHE A 56 6.49 -4.50 -13.33
CA PHE A 56 5.55 -4.89 -12.28
C PHE A 56 4.26 -4.07 -12.37
N PHE A 57 4.34 -2.74 -12.41
CA PHE A 57 3.16 -1.86 -12.43
C PHE A 57 2.36 -2.02 -13.72
N LYS A 58 3.02 -2.13 -14.88
CA LYS A 58 2.37 -2.33 -16.19
C LYS A 58 1.64 -3.67 -16.29
N LYS A 59 2.08 -4.69 -15.54
CA LYS A 59 1.48 -6.03 -15.54
C LYS A 59 0.23 -6.14 -14.66
N GLN A 60 0.02 -5.21 -13.73
CA GLN A 60 -1.12 -5.29 -12.83
C GLN A 60 -2.43 -4.96 -13.55
N SER A 61 -3.44 -5.80 -13.33
CA SER A 61 -4.79 -5.54 -13.84
C SER A 61 -5.48 -4.43 -13.05
N THR A 62 -6.53 -3.83 -13.62
CA THR A 62 -7.42 -2.91 -12.89
C THR A 62 -7.97 -3.55 -11.62
N ALA A 63 -8.33 -4.84 -11.70
CA ALA A 63 -8.83 -5.62 -10.57
C ALA A 63 -7.81 -5.72 -9.42
N PHE A 64 -6.51 -5.82 -9.71
CA PHE A 64 -5.46 -5.81 -8.69
C PHE A 64 -5.51 -4.53 -7.86
N TRP A 65 -5.63 -3.37 -8.51
CA TRP A 65 -5.69 -2.08 -7.83
C TRP A 65 -7.00 -1.91 -7.05
N SER A 66 -8.13 -2.30 -7.64
CA SER A 66 -9.43 -2.20 -6.98
C SER A 66 -9.54 -3.12 -5.76
N TRP A 67 -8.97 -4.32 -5.81
CA TRP A 67 -9.06 -5.30 -4.71
C TRP A 67 -8.46 -4.80 -3.41
N GLY A 68 -7.29 -4.16 -3.45
CA GLY A 68 -6.72 -3.60 -2.23
C GLY A 68 -7.65 -2.54 -1.63
N THR A 69 -8.19 -1.62 -2.44
CA THR A 69 -9.15 -0.60 -1.94
C THR A 69 -10.40 -1.21 -1.30
N TYR A 70 -10.96 -2.28 -1.88
CA TYR A 70 -12.13 -2.96 -1.29
C TYR A 70 -11.78 -3.68 0.03
N ASP A 71 -10.59 -4.28 0.13
CA ASP A 71 -10.16 -4.98 1.34
C ASP A 71 -9.89 -4.01 2.50
N LEU A 72 -9.63 -2.73 2.22
CA LEU A 72 -9.43 -1.71 3.24
C LEU A 72 -10.64 -1.57 4.19
N ALA A 73 -11.85 -1.53 3.65
CA ALA A 73 -13.07 -1.42 4.45
C ALA A 73 -13.25 -2.65 5.36
N LYS A 74 -12.94 -3.84 4.84
CA LYS A 74 -12.99 -5.10 5.60
C LYS A 74 -11.94 -5.14 6.70
N ARG A 75 -10.74 -4.61 6.46
CA ARG A 75 -9.67 -4.48 7.45
C ARG A 75 -10.02 -3.48 8.55
N TRP A 76 -10.60 -2.34 8.18
CA TRP A 76 -11.11 -1.36 9.14
C TRP A 76 -12.14 -1.96 10.08
N GLN A 77 -13.11 -2.72 9.52
CA GLN A 77 -14.11 -3.41 10.33
C GLN A 77 -13.45 -4.41 11.30
N LYS A 78 -12.52 -5.23 10.81
CA LYS A 78 -11.78 -6.20 11.66
C LYS A 78 -10.99 -5.53 12.79
N THR A 79 -10.32 -4.41 12.53
CA THR A 79 -9.56 -3.67 13.56
C THR A 79 -10.50 -3.03 14.59
N SER A 80 -11.66 -2.54 14.14
CA SER A 80 -12.71 -2.02 15.03
C SER A 80 -13.29 -3.10 15.93
N ASP A 81 -13.63 -4.27 15.36
CA ASP A 81 -14.23 -5.39 16.09
C ASP A 81 -13.24 -6.04 17.08
N ALA A 82 -11.94 -5.98 16.78
CA ALA A 82 -10.87 -6.48 17.64
C ALA A 82 -10.51 -5.53 18.81
N PHE A 83 -11.28 -4.46 19.06
CA PHE A 83 -10.97 -3.43 20.07
C PHE A 83 -9.54 -2.88 19.96
N GLY A 84 -8.99 -2.75 18.75
CA GLY A 84 -7.62 -2.27 18.54
C GLY A 84 -6.52 -3.27 18.91
N ALA A 85 -6.84 -4.52 19.24
CA ALA A 85 -5.84 -5.57 19.37
C ALA A 85 -5.31 -5.94 17.97
N CYS A 86 -4.01 -5.68 17.77
CA CYS A 86 -3.27 -6.07 16.57
C CYS A 86 -3.54 -7.54 16.26
N LEU A 87 -4.22 -7.81 15.13
CA LEU A 87 -4.39 -9.17 14.62
C LEU A 87 -3.00 -9.69 14.26
N LYS A 88 -2.51 -10.67 15.04
CA LYS A 88 -1.23 -11.36 14.83
C LYS A 88 -1.26 -12.19 13.55
#